data_AF-A0A8J5R7H9-F1
#
_entry.id   AF-A0A8J5R7H9-F1
#
_cell.length_a   1.000
_cell.length_b   1.000
_cell.length_c   1.000
_cell.angle_alpha   90.00
_cell.angle_beta   90.00
_cell.angle_gamma   90.00
#
_symmetry.space_group_name_H-M   'P 1'
#
loop_
_entity.id
_entity.type
_entity.pdbx_description
1 polymer ?
#
loop_
_entity_poly.entity_id
_entity_poly.type
_entity_poly.pdbx_seq_one_letter_code
_entity_poly.pdbx_strand_id
1 'polypeptide(L)'
;MVLPKKFAVVKFYDISNLGQNPYKCVPKTWLEYGNSDDVFLRYPTAEELPFSIDRMINYESPLLTWLRHPATFICELDTYEECLFLMAHLDVNLPEECAIMVWKKLSREFKERQIRQQSSSMFYQLWNW
;
A
#
# COMPACT_ATOMS: atom_id res chain seq x y z
N MET A 1 25.02 5.84 -9.60
CA MET A 1 24.35 4.52 -9.66
C MET A 1 22.88 4.76 -9.39
N VAL A 2 22.00 4.49 -10.35
CA VAL A 2 20.55 4.59 -10.15
C VAL A 2 20.14 3.36 -9.34
N LEU A 3 19.48 3.56 -8.19
CA LEU A 3 18.96 2.44 -7.41
C LEU A 3 17.89 1.72 -8.23
N PRO A 4 17.77 0.39 -8.12
CA PRO A 4 16.73 -0.34 -8.84
C PRO A 4 15.36 0.08 -8.31
N LYS A 5 14.47 0.45 -9.23
CA LYS A 5 13.08 0.79 -8.94
C LYS A 5 12.39 -0.39 -8.26
N LYS A 6 11.68 -0.12 -7.17
CA LYS A 6 11.09 -1.16 -6.32
C LYS A 6 9.64 -1.44 -6.72
N PHE A 7 8.86 -0.39 -6.93
CA PHE A 7 7.42 -0.49 -7.11
C PHE A 7 7.05 -0.37 -8.58
N ALA A 8 5.90 -0.94 -8.92
CA ALA A 8 5.29 -0.83 -10.22
C ALA A 8 3.84 -0.37 -10.05
N VAL A 9 3.40 0.50 -10.96
CA VAL A 9 1.99 0.82 -11.15
C VAL A 9 1.45 -0.08 -12.25
N VAL A 10 0.36 -0.76 -11.96
CA VAL A 10 -0.38 -1.60 -12.90
C VAL A 10 -1.82 -1.11 -13.00
N LYS A 11 -2.47 -1.39 -14.12
CA LYS A 11 -3.90 -1.13 -14.33
C LYS A 11 -4.65 -2.45 -14.48
N PHE A 12 -5.52 -2.78 -13.55
CA PHE A 12 -6.35 -3.98 -13.63
C PHE A 12 -7.44 -3.82 -14.70
N TYR A 13 -7.74 -4.92 -15.40
CA TYR A 13 -8.85 -4.94 -16.37
C TYR A 13 -10.22 -5.06 -15.71
N ASP A 14 -10.28 -5.76 -14.57
CA ASP A 14 -11.49 -5.94 -13.77
C ASP A 14 -11.22 -5.47 -12.34
N ILE A 15 -12.06 -4.56 -11.86
CA ILE A 15 -11.96 -3.94 -10.54
C ILE A 15 -13.06 -4.38 -9.58
N SER A 16 -13.96 -5.28 -9.99
CA SER A 16 -15.19 -5.63 -9.26
C SER A 16 -14.96 -5.91 -7.77
N ASN A 17 -13.82 -6.53 -7.43
CA ASN A 17 -13.44 -6.87 -6.05
C ASN A 17 -12.20 -6.14 -5.55
N LEU A 18 -11.61 -5.22 -6.34
CA LEU A 18 -10.30 -4.59 -6.08
C LEU A 18 -10.40 -3.12 -5.66
N GLY A 19 -11.61 -2.54 -5.72
CA GLY A 19 -11.88 -1.15 -5.41
C GLY A 19 -12.42 -0.39 -6.62
N GLN A 20 -12.46 0.93 -6.52
CA GLN A 20 -12.91 1.84 -7.57
C GLN A 20 -11.75 2.33 -8.44
N ASN A 21 -10.55 2.54 -7.86
CA ASN A 21 -9.40 2.95 -8.67
C ASN A 21 -8.80 1.71 -9.38
N PRO A 22 -8.71 1.69 -10.72
CA PRO A 22 -8.17 0.57 -11.47
C PRO A 22 -6.64 0.48 -11.44
N TYR A 23 -5.96 1.56 -11.06
CA TYR A 23 -4.51 1.60 -10.92
C TYR A 23 -4.10 1.19 -9.52
N LYS A 24 -3.14 0.27 -9.43
CA LYS A 24 -2.64 -0.26 -8.16
C LYS A 24 -1.12 -0.24 -8.12
N CYS A 25 -0.59 0.06 -6.94
CA CYS A 25 0.84 0.04 -6.66
C CYS A 25 1.23 -1.29 -6.03
N VAL A 26 2.20 -1.98 -6.63
CA VAL A 26 2.67 -3.27 -6.14
C VAL A 26 4.20 -3.36 -6.19
N PRO A 27 4.81 -4.22 -5.36
CA PRO A 27 6.20 -4.63 -5.58
C PRO A 27 6.40 -5.18 -6.99
N LYS A 28 7.45 -4.72 -7.68
CA LYS A 28 7.81 -5.21 -9.02
C LYS A 28 7.99 -6.73 -9.07
N THR A 29 8.46 -7.33 -7.98
CA THR A 29 8.65 -8.78 -7.84
C THR A 29 7.34 -9.58 -7.89
N TRP A 30 6.18 -8.94 -7.77
CA TRP A 30 4.88 -9.61 -7.87
C TRP A 30 4.41 -9.77 -9.32
N LEU A 31 5.05 -9.08 -10.26
CA LEU A 31 4.65 -9.08 -11.66
C LEU A 31 5.14 -10.34 -12.36
N GLU A 32 4.19 -11.11 -12.88
CA GLU A 32 4.42 -12.19 -13.82
C GLU A 32 4.19 -11.66 -15.24
N TYR A 33 5.27 -11.34 -15.94
CA TYR A 33 5.20 -10.78 -17.29
C TYR A 33 4.72 -11.81 -18.31
N GLY A 34 3.73 -11.43 -19.11
CA GLY A 34 3.25 -12.16 -20.27
C GLY A 34 3.88 -11.66 -21.57
N ASN A 35 3.05 -11.43 -22.58
CA ASN A 35 3.48 -10.82 -23.85
C ASN A 35 3.33 -9.29 -23.77
N SER A 36 4.35 -8.54 -24.18
CA SER A 36 4.38 -7.08 -24.14
C SER A 36 4.18 -6.52 -22.71
N ASP A 37 3.23 -5.59 -22.52
CA ASP A 37 2.97 -4.92 -21.24
C ASP A 37 1.91 -5.64 -20.40
N ASP A 38 1.41 -6.79 -20.87
CA ASP A 38 0.45 -7.59 -20.12
C ASP A 38 1.16 -8.33 -18.98
N VAL A 39 0.63 -8.16 -17.78
CA VAL A 39 1.14 -8.77 -16.56
C VAL A 39 0.03 -9.47 -15.81
N PHE A 40 0.42 -10.49 -15.05
CA PHE A 40 -0.45 -11.10 -14.06
C PHE A 40 0.15 -10.93 -12.68
N LEU A 41 -0.71 -10.77 -11.68
CA LEU A 41 -0.28 -10.68 -10.30
C LEU A 41 -1.39 -11.10 -9.36
N ARG A 42 -1.00 -11.49 -8.15
CA ARG A 42 -1.94 -11.73 -7.05
C ARG A 42 -2.15 -10.42 -6.29
N TYR A 43 -3.41 -10.09 -6.01
CA TYR A 43 -3.78 -8.85 -5.32
C TYR A 43 -4.89 -9.10 -4.30
N PRO A 44 -4.86 -8.44 -3.11
CA PRO A 44 -5.94 -8.54 -2.15
C PRO A 44 -7.23 -7.93 -2.69
N THR A 45 -8.36 -8.37 -2.15
CA THR A 45 -9.63 -7.67 -2.38
C THR A 45 -9.62 -6.30 -1.69
N ALA A 46 -10.59 -5.43 -2.03
CA ALA A 46 -10.77 -4.14 -1.39
C ALA A 46 -10.94 -4.24 0.14
N GLU A 47 -11.57 -5.32 0.63
CA GLU A 47 -11.76 -5.58 2.07
C GLU A 47 -10.47 -6.03 2.77
N GLU A 48 -9.62 -6.78 2.06
CA GLU A 48 -8.34 -7.28 2.58
C GLU A 48 -7.22 -6.23 2.51
N LEU A 49 -7.36 -5.23 1.64
CA LEU A 49 -6.34 -4.21 1.35
C LEU A 49 -5.83 -3.47 2.60
N PRO A 50 -6.67 -2.99 3.54
CA PRO A 50 -6.20 -2.30 4.75
C PRO A 50 -5.26 -3.14 5.62
N PHE A 51 -5.47 -4.46 5.65
CA PHE A 51 -4.67 -5.41 6.42
C PHE A 51 -3.41 -5.86 5.67
N SER A 52 -3.36 -5.62 4.36
CA SER A 52 -2.36 -6.17 3.45
C SER A 52 -1.37 -5.13 2.94
N ILE A 53 -1.64 -3.83 3.14
CA ILE A 53 -0.82 -2.74 2.59
C ILE A 53 0.63 -2.77 3.09
N ASP A 54 0.88 -3.21 4.32
CA ASP A 54 2.25 -3.33 4.85
C ASP A 54 3.08 -4.35 4.06
N ARG A 55 2.45 -5.44 3.61
CA ARG A 55 3.13 -6.46 2.80
C ARG A 55 3.61 -5.88 1.47
N MET A 56 2.83 -4.97 0.86
CA MET A 56 3.25 -4.23 -0.32
C MET A 56 4.40 -3.27 0.00
N ILE A 57 4.24 -2.40 1.00
CA ILE A 57 5.22 -1.37 1.37
C ILE A 57 6.56 -2.01 1.79
N ASN A 58 6.51 -3.12 2.52
CA ASN A 58 7.68 -3.85 3.01
C ASN A 58 8.30 -4.80 1.99
N TYR A 59 7.80 -4.84 0.76
CA TYR A 59 8.34 -5.68 -0.31
C TYR A 59 8.26 -7.19 -0.03
N GLU A 60 7.28 -7.61 0.76
CA GLU A 60 7.05 -9.03 1.06
C GLU A 60 6.36 -9.73 -0.12
N SER A 61 6.46 -11.05 -0.21
CA SER A 61 5.78 -11.84 -1.25
C SER A 61 4.25 -11.76 -1.15
N PRO A 62 3.50 -11.88 -2.26
CA PRO A 62 2.04 -11.86 -2.22
C PRO A 62 1.51 -13.14 -1.56
N LEU A 63 0.32 -13.07 -0.96
CA LEU A 63 -0.30 -14.26 -0.37
C LEU A 63 -0.81 -15.19 -1.48
N LEU A 64 -0.60 -16.50 -1.28
CA LEU A 64 -1.06 -17.53 -2.23
C LEU A 64 -2.58 -17.66 -2.28
N THR A 65 -3.27 -17.21 -1.23
CA THR A 65 -4.73 -17.18 -1.13
C THR A 65 -5.35 -16.09 -1.99
N TRP A 66 -4.61 -15.04 -2.34
CA TRP A 66 -5.11 -13.98 -3.19
C TRP A 66 -5.30 -14.45 -4.62
N LEU A 67 -6.40 -13.99 -5.21
CA LEU A 67 -6.73 -14.30 -6.59
C LEU A 67 -5.70 -13.67 -7.53
N ARG A 68 -5.47 -14.35 -8.65
CA ARG A 68 -4.58 -13.90 -9.71
C ARG A 68 -5.39 -13.09 -10.72
N HIS A 69 -4.94 -11.89 -11.00
CA HIS A 69 -5.65 -10.92 -11.84
C HIS A 69 -4.78 -10.51 -13.03
N PRO A 70 -5.37 -10.37 -14.23
CA PRO A 70 -4.70 -9.77 -15.37
C PRO A 70 -4.68 -8.24 -15.26
N ALA A 71 -3.57 -7.63 -15.65
CA ALA A 71 -3.38 -6.19 -15.64
C ALA A 71 -2.42 -5.76 -16.74
N THR A 72 -2.38 -4.46 -17.02
CA THR A 72 -1.35 -3.84 -17.86
C THR A 72 -0.32 -3.13 -16.99
N PHE A 73 0.95 -3.37 -17.27
CA PHE A 73 2.07 -2.63 -16.70
C PHE A 73 2.06 -1.18 -17.19
N ILE A 74 2.19 -0.22 -16.27
CA ILE A 74 2.20 1.21 -16.61
C ILE A 74 3.61 1.79 -16.47
N CYS A 75 4.21 1.66 -15.30
CA CYS A 75 5.56 2.16 -15.04
C CYS A 75 6.14 1.61 -13.74
N GLU A 76 7.43 1.87 -13.52
CA GLU A 76 8.12 1.61 -12.27
C GLU A 76 8.53 2.92 -11.58
N LEU A 77 8.50 2.91 -10.24
CA LEU A 77 8.86 4.04 -9.38
C LEU A 77 9.67 3.55 -8.16
N ASP A 78 10.34 4.48 -7.49
CA ASP A 78 11.27 4.16 -6.41
C ASP A 78 10.54 4.01 -5.07
N THR A 79 9.48 4.79 -4.86
CA THR A 79 8.72 4.84 -3.61
C THR A 79 7.23 4.54 -3.80
N TYR A 80 6.59 4.05 -2.74
CA TYR A 80 5.16 3.77 -2.76
C TYR A 80 4.34 5.06 -2.86
N GLU A 81 4.83 6.13 -2.23
CA GLU A 81 4.22 7.45 -2.23
C GLU A 81 4.20 8.10 -3.62
N GLU A 82 5.27 7.94 -4.41
CA GLU A 82 5.29 8.37 -5.82
C GLU A 82 4.23 7.64 -6.64
N CYS A 83 4.06 6.33 -6.41
CA CYS A 83 2.99 5.57 -7.06
C CYS A 83 1.61 6.10 -6.68
N LEU A 84 1.34 6.35 -5.39
CA LEU A 84 0.07 6.94 -4.94
C LEU A 84 -0.20 8.29 -5.60
N PHE A 85 0.82 9.14 -5.65
CA PHE A 85 0.73 10.44 -6.31
C PHE A 85 0.38 10.28 -7.79
N LEU A 86 1.06 9.40 -8.52
CA LEU A 86 0.77 9.14 -9.93
C LEU A 86 -0.66 8.60 -10.12
N MET A 87 -1.07 7.59 -9.36
CA MET A 87 -2.39 6.96 -9.49
C MET A 87 -3.53 7.95 -9.24
N ALA A 88 -3.36 8.90 -8.31
CA ALA A 88 -4.32 9.97 -8.06
C ALA A 88 -4.42 10.97 -9.22
N HIS A 89 -3.44 11.04 -10.13
CA HIS A 89 -3.50 11.86 -11.35
C HIS A 89 -4.02 11.08 -12.56
N LEU A 90 -3.97 9.74 -12.52
CA LEU A 90 -4.38 8.87 -13.63
C LEU A 90 -5.88 8.54 -13.64
N ASP A 91 -6.57 8.70 -12.51
CA ASP A 91 -7.99 8.37 -12.38
C ASP A 91 -8.73 9.40 -11.51
N VAL A 92 -10.04 9.54 -11.73
CA VAL A 92 -10.92 10.43 -10.95
C VAL A 92 -11.19 9.83 -9.56
N ASN A 93 -11.23 8.50 -9.46
CA ASN A 93 -11.37 7.81 -8.18
C ASN A 93 -10.03 7.82 -7.46
N LEU A 94 -9.98 8.34 -6.25
CA LEU A 94 -8.74 8.32 -5.47
C LEU A 94 -8.36 6.88 -5.12
N PRO A 95 -7.06 6.53 -5.12
CA PRO A 95 -6.59 5.23 -4.64
C PRO A 95 -7.03 5.01 -3.19
N GLU A 96 -7.64 3.86 -2.89
CA GLU A 96 -8.08 3.48 -1.54
C GLU A 96 -6.90 3.44 -0.57
N GLU A 97 -5.72 3.11 -1.09
CA GLU A 97 -4.43 3.10 -0.41
C GLU A 97 -4.13 4.46 0.24
N CYS A 98 -4.57 5.58 -0.35
CA CYS A 98 -4.41 6.91 0.25
C CYS A 98 -5.13 7.02 1.60
N ALA A 99 -6.40 6.61 1.67
CA ALA A 99 -7.18 6.66 2.89
C ALA A 99 -6.58 5.75 3.97
N ILE A 100 -6.15 4.56 3.57
CA ILE A 100 -5.48 3.59 4.45
C ILE A 100 -4.19 4.20 5.03
N MET A 101 -3.35 4.80 4.18
CA MET A 101 -2.09 5.43 4.62
C MET A 101 -2.32 6.57 5.60
N VAL A 102 -3.33 7.42 5.37
CA VAL A 102 -3.70 8.50 6.30
C VAL A 102 -4.16 7.93 7.63
N TRP A 103 -5.02 6.90 7.63
CA TRP A 103 -5.49 6.25 8.85
C TRP A 103 -4.34 5.64 9.64
N LYS A 104 -3.41 4.94 8.99
CA LYS A 104 -2.24 4.37 9.67
C LYS A 104 -1.36 5.43 10.31
N LYS A 105 -1.14 6.54 9.61
CA LYS A 105 -0.38 7.67 10.16
C LYS A 105 -1.06 8.24 11.41
N LEU A 106 -2.36 8.50 11.35
CA LEU A 106 -3.13 9.02 12.48
C LEU A 106 -3.16 8.04 13.67
N SER A 107 -3.38 6.74 13.41
CA SER A 107 -3.35 5.72 14.45
C SER A 107 -1.99 5.64 15.15
N ARG A 108 -0.89 5.76 14.39
CA ARG A 108 0.47 5.81 14.95
C ARG A 108 0.67 7.05 15.83
N GLU A 109 0.31 8.23 15.32
CA GLU A 109 0.43 9.48 16.09
C GLU A 109 -0.41 9.45 17.37
N PHE A 110 -1.60 8.87 17.32
CA PHE A 110 -2.46 8.71 18.49
C PHE A 110 -1.82 7.78 19.53
N LYS A 111 -1.29 6.63 19.11
CA LYS A 111 -0.58 5.69 19.99
C LYS A 111 0.64 6.34 20.65
N GLU A 112 1.43 7.11 19.89
CA GLU A 112 2.59 7.85 20.42
C GLU A 112 2.19 8.94 21.43
N ARG A 113 1.05 9.61 21.23
CA ARG A 113 0.50 10.58 22.21
C ARG A 113 0.05 9.89 23.49
N GLN A 114 -0.61 8.73 23.39
CA GLN A 114 -1.02 7.95 24.55
C GLN A 114 0.18 7.46 25.37
N ILE A 115 1.22 6.93 24.72
CA ILE A 115 2.45 6.49 25.40
C ILE A 115 3.11 7.65 26.15
N ARG A 116 3.23 8.82 25.51
CA ARG A 116 3.76 10.03 26.16
C ARG A 116 2.94 10.42 27.39
N GLN A 117 1.62 10.48 27.28
CA GLN A 117 0.74 10.82 28.40
C GLN A 117 0.82 9.81 29.55
N GLN A 118 0.83 8.50 29.26
CA GLN A 118 1.00 7.45 30.27
C GLN A 118 2.36 7.52 30.97
N SER A 119 3.44 7.75 30.20
CA SER A 119 4.78 7.90 30.77
C SER A 119 4.85 9.08 31.74
N SER A 120 4.34 10.26 31.34
CA SER A 120 4.27 11.44 32.19
C SER A 120 3.47 11.17 33.48
N SER A 121 2.32 10.51 33.37
CA SER A 121 1.49 10.13 34.52
C SER A 121 2.21 9.20 35.51
N MET A 122 2.95 8.20 35.01
CA MET A 122 3.75 7.30 35.86
C MET A 122 4.88 8.03 36.59
N PHE A 123 5.54 8.99 35.94
CA PHE A 123 6.55 9.82 36.61
C PHE A 123 5.95 10.66 37.75
N TYR A 124 4.75 11.23 37.58
CA TYR A 124 4.06 11.93 38.66
C TYR A 124 3.66 11.02 39.83
N GLN A 125 3.34 9.75 39.57
CA GLN A 125 3.04 8.79 40.63
C GLN A 125 4.29 8.36 41.41
N LEU A 126 5.43 8.18 40.73
CA LEU A 126 6.71 7.83 41.38
C LEU A 126 7.34 8.98 42.18
N TRP A 127 7.08 10.23 41.80
CA TRP A 127 7.62 11.42 42.49
C TRP A 127 6.82 11.83 43.74
N ASN A 128 5.60 11.31 43.90
CA ASN A 128 4.72 11.62 45.04
C ASN A 128 4.84 10.61 46.20
N TRP A 129 5.91 9.80 46.22
CA TRP A 129 6.33 8.92 47.33
C TRP A 129 7.68 9.39 47.88
#